data_AF-A0A3M0XJU1-F1
#
_entry.id   AF-A0A3M0XJU1-F1
#
_cell.length_a   1.000
_cell.length_b   1.000
_cell.length_c   1.000
_cell.angle_alpha   90.00
_cell.angle_beta   90.00
_cell.angle_gamma   90.00
#
_symmetry.space_group_name_H-M   'P 1'
#
loop_
_entity.id
_entity.type
_entity.pdbx_description
1 polymer ?
#
loop_
_entity_poly.entity_id
_entity_poly.type
_entity_poly.pdbx_seq_one_letter_code
_entity_poly.pdbx_strand_id
1 'polypeptide(L)'
;MLMAMSRKFGRLMLMTFLFVIIVPLALAARLPIVGEDAGQWGSILNDFLNVSLAGNGSLRTGAVSGDTIEDGSITDEDISGSTNITTTGYGLFGSLGSYFNRVISAFVQDLDVSGKIVLSSENSSLMFASSNAKIASPSVNNIILSTSGVERVRVSDSGNVGIGTFAPATLLHAKSSLDGEVLTVQDVDGDCRYSPELGGVSLSCLADKDLMHNISYSPKMSEYLTGIPVSQYVSNLTGKVLIGVAAQDLVKEYSELVRSFEGKEYVRLPNVWMLIAALKEQQDRIDELESDLEDAEDEIDTIKKELCDNKKKSGKKKDYSWC
;
A
#
# COMPACT_ATOMS: atom_id res chain seq x y z
N MET A 1 47.51 10.48 105.85
CA MET A 1 46.24 11.05 105.31
C MET A 1 46.43 11.86 104.01
N LEU A 2 47.50 11.63 103.23
CA LEU A 2 47.78 12.36 101.98
C LEU A 2 47.70 11.51 100.69
N MET A 3 47.57 10.18 100.80
CA MET A 3 47.49 9.27 99.62
C MET A 3 46.06 8.96 99.12
N ALA A 4 45.01 9.33 99.86
CA ALA A 4 43.62 9.02 99.46
C ALA A 4 42.95 10.13 98.62
N MET A 5 43.50 11.35 98.59
CA MET A 5 42.95 12.46 97.82
C MET A 5 43.32 12.44 96.33
N SER A 6 44.49 11.92 95.94
CA SER A 6 44.93 11.99 94.53
C SER A 6 44.17 11.04 93.59
N ARG A 7 43.71 9.88 94.08
CA ARG A 7 42.92 8.92 93.29
C ARG A 7 41.50 9.41 92.99
N LYS A 8 40.91 10.20 93.89
CA LYS A 8 39.56 10.79 93.68
C LYS A 8 39.61 11.96 92.68
N PHE A 9 40.67 12.76 92.72
CA PHE A 9 40.84 13.88 91.81
C PHE A 9 41.07 13.41 90.35
N GLY A 10 41.90 12.36 90.15
CA GLY A 10 42.12 11.79 88.82
C GLY A 10 40.88 11.15 88.18
N ARG A 11 40.03 10.48 88.97
CA ARG A 11 38.76 9.92 88.47
C ARG A 11 37.73 10.99 88.14
N LEU A 12 37.68 12.07 88.92
CA LEU A 12 36.80 13.21 88.64
C LEU A 12 37.24 13.91 87.34
N MET A 13 38.55 14.12 87.17
CA MET A 13 39.12 14.76 85.97
C MET A 13 38.92 13.90 84.71
N LEU A 14 39.08 12.57 84.82
CA LEU A 14 38.82 11.62 83.73
C LEU A 14 37.34 11.53 83.39
N MET A 15 36.43 11.53 84.37
CA MET A 15 34.98 11.56 84.15
C MET A 15 34.53 12.87 83.51
N THR A 16 35.10 14.01 83.90
CA THR A 16 34.83 15.29 83.24
C THR A 16 35.39 15.32 81.81
N PHE A 17 36.57 14.74 81.57
CA PHE A 17 37.12 14.63 80.21
C PHE A 17 36.27 13.70 79.32
N LEU A 18 35.77 12.59 79.88
CA LEU A 18 34.86 11.68 79.19
C LEU A 18 33.53 12.35 78.87
N PHE A 19 32.99 13.17 79.78
CA PHE A 19 31.75 13.92 79.58
C PHE A 19 31.92 15.03 78.53
N VAL A 20 33.09 15.70 78.51
CA VAL A 20 33.40 16.76 77.54
C VAL A 20 33.68 16.22 76.14
N ILE A 21 34.12 14.96 75.99
CA ILE A 21 34.39 14.34 74.68
C ILE A 21 33.21 13.51 74.15
N ILE A 22 32.45 12.82 75.00
CA ILE A 22 31.34 11.96 74.55
C ILE A 22 30.07 12.76 74.22
N VAL A 23 29.78 13.84 74.97
CA VAL A 23 28.58 14.67 74.72
C VAL A 23 28.59 15.31 73.33
N PRO A 24 29.70 15.86 72.79
CA PRO A 24 29.71 16.37 71.42
C PRO A 24 29.69 15.25 70.36
N LEU A 25 30.07 14.00 70.68
CA LEU A 25 29.96 12.87 69.74
C LEU A 25 28.53 12.32 69.60
N ALA A 26 27.66 12.51 70.59
CA ALA A 26 26.24 12.15 70.51
C ALA A 26 25.40 13.15 69.67
N LEU A 27 25.99 14.28 69.28
CA LEU A 27 25.43 15.30 68.39
C LEU A 27 26.05 15.23 66.98
N ALA A 28 26.43 14.03 66.53
CA ALA A 28 26.63 13.81 65.11
C ALA A 28 25.32 14.18 64.39
N ALA A 29 25.35 15.31 63.68
CA ALA A 29 24.19 15.92 63.06
C ALA A 29 23.54 14.93 62.10
N ARG A 30 22.45 14.29 62.56
CA ARG A 30 21.50 13.67 61.65
C ARG A 30 20.95 14.77 60.75
N LEU A 31 20.65 14.42 59.49
CA LEU A 31 19.91 15.33 58.64
C LEU A 31 18.60 15.70 59.36
N PRO A 32 18.26 17.00 59.45
CA PRO A 32 17.02 17.47 60.07
C PRO A 32 15.78 16.82 59.44
N ILE A 33 14.77 16.50 60.25
CA ILE A 33 13.56 15.81 59.80
C ILE A 33 12.38 16.79 59.83
N VAL A 34 11.81 17.05 58.65
CA VAL A 34 10.67 17.98 58.49
C VAL A 34 9.49 17.50 59.32
N GLY A 35 9.03 18.32 60.25
CA GLY A 35 7.88 18.04 61.12
C GLY A 35 8.18 17.22 62.38
N GLU A 36 9.42 16.75 62.58
CA GLU A 36 9.79 15.93 63.75
C GLU A 36 10.86 16.57 64.66
N ASP A 37 11.58 17.61 64.21
CA ASP A 37 12.58 18.29 65.05
C ASP A 37 11.94 19.30 66.04
N ALA A 38 12.22 19.12 67.34
CA ALA A 38 11.67 19.92 68.43
C ALA A 38 12.62 21.04 68.92
N GLY A 39 12.06 22.17 69.39
CA GLY A 39 12.80 23.34 69.90
C GLY A 39 12.77 24.54 68.97
N GLN A 40 13.29 25.70 69.39
CA GLN A 40 13.25 26.94 68.59
C GLN A 40 13.93 26.81 67.22
N TRP A 41 15.09 26.16 67.16
CA TRP A 41 15.79 25.91 65.90
C TRP A 41 15.07 24.87 65.03
N GLY A 42 14.46 23.87 65.67
CA GLY A 42 13.59 22.90 64.99
C GLY A 42 12.38 23.59 64.35
N SER A 43 11.75 24.54 65.03
CA SER A 43 10.61 25.28 64.45
C SER A 43 11.04 26.17 63.29
N ILE A 44 12.12 26.96 63.44
CA ILE A 44 12.61 27.84 62.37
C ILE A 44 13.00 27.04 61.14
N LEU A 45 13.68 25.91 61.34
CA LEU A 45 14.11 25.06 60.25
C LEU A 45 12.92 24.34 59.58
N ASN A 46 11.95 23.87 60.37
CA ASN A 46 10.73 23.31 59.83
C ASN A 46 9.94 24.36 59.04
N ASP A 47 9.84 25.59 59.53
CA ASP A 47 9.19 26.69 58.80
C ASP A 47 9.90 26.98 57.47
N PHE A 48 11.24 26.96 57.46
CA PHE A 48 12.04 27.14 56.24
C PHE A 48 11.86 25.99 55.24
N LEU A 49 11.98 24.74 55.69
CA LEU A 49 11.88 23.57 54.80
C LEU A 49 10.45 23.36 54.30
N ASN A 50 9.44 23.72 55.09
CA ASN A 50 8.03 23.58 54.73
C ASN A 50 7.58 24.53 53.60
N VAL A 51 8.44 25.48 53.19
CA VAL A 51 8.24 26.31 51.98
C VAL A 51 8.28 25.42 50.72
N SER A 52 9.23 24.49 50.65
CA SER A 52 9.50 23.70 49.44
C SER A 52 9.20 22.21 49.61
N LEU A 53 9.14 21.71 50.84
CA LEU A 53 8.99 20.27 51.14
C LEU A 53 7.69 19.98 51.92
N ALA A 54 7.10 18.82 51.64
CA ALA A 54 6.01 18.24 52.41
C ALA A 54 6.57 17.50 53.64
N GLY A 55 5.70 17.15 54.58
CA GLY A 55 6.11 16.45 55.82
C GLY A 55 6.76 15.08 55.61
N ASN A 56 6.70 14.52 54.40
CA ASN A 56 7.38 13.29 54.01
C ASN A 56 8.71 13.54 53.26
N GLY A 57 9.20 14.78 53.21
CA GLY A 57 10.43 15.17 52.52
C GLY A 57 10.32 15.24 50.98
N SER A 58 9.12 15.06 50.41
CA SER A 58 8.90 15.29 48.97
C SER A 58 8.74 16.78 48.68
N LEU A 59 9.09 17.22 47.47
CA LEU A 59 8.81 18.60 47.05
C LEU A 59 7.30 18.86 47.02
N ARG A 60 6.87 20.03 47.49
CA ARG A 60 5.47 20.49 47.38
C ARG A 60 5.15 20.85 45.93
N THR A 61 3.88 20.74 45.56
CA THR A 61 3.39 21.22 44.26
C THR A 61 3.73 22.70 44.08
N GLY A 62 4.42 23.04 42.99
CA GLY A 62 4.85 24.42 42.69
C GLY A 62 6.07 24.90 43.48
N ALA A 63 6.74 24.04 44.24
CA ALA A 63 7.99 24.39 44.95
C ALA A 63 9.15 24.68 43.99
N VAL A 64 9.08 24.16 42.76
CA VAL A 64 10.02 24.43 41.67
C VAL A 64 9.20 25.02 40.52
N SER A 65 9.57 26.22 40.08
CA SER A 65 9.00 26.89 38.91
C SER A 65 10.06 27.03 37.81
N GLY A 66 9.63 27.37 36.59
CA GLY A 66 10.54 27.61 35.47
C GLY A 66 11.58 28.71 35.75
N ASP A 67 11.28 29.65 36.65
CA ASP A 67 12.21 30.72 37.05
C ASP A 67 13.29 30.24 38.04
N THR A 68 13.09 29.08 38.68
CA THR A 68 14.03 28.49 39.66
C THR A 68 14.95 27.41 39.08
N ILE A 69 14.71 27.01 37.83
CA ILE A 69 15.54 26.03 37.12
C ILE A 69 16.45 26.82 36.18
N GLU A 70 17.74 26.90 36.51
CA GLU A 70 18.73 27.52 35.63
C GLU A 70 18.99 26.63 34.40
N ASP A 71 19.33 27.25 33.28
CA ASP A 71 19.68 26.51 32.06
C ASP A 71 20.86 25.57 32.34
N GLY A 72 20.72 24.31 31.94
CA GLY A 72 21.71 23.26 32.20
C GLY A 72 21.73 22.70 33.63
N SER A 73 20.84 23.10 34.54
CA SER A 73 20.79 22.54 35.90
C SER A 73 20.16 21.13 35.96
N ILE A 74 19.49 20.71 34.89
CA ILE A 74 19.00 19.34 34.71
C ILE A 74 19.63 18.82 33.43
N THR A 75 20.55 17.88 33.57
CA THR A 75 21.30 17.27 32.48
C THR A 75 20.70 15.92 32.08
N ASP A 76 21.13 15.39 30.93
CA ASP A 76 20.74 14.04 30.50
C ASP A 76 21.13 12.97 31.52
N GLU A 77 22.22 13.16 32.27
CA GLU A 77 22.67 12.24 33.31
C GLU A 77 21.68 12.21 34.50
N ASP A 78 21.15 13.38 34.89
CA ASP A 78 20.17 13.53 35.97
C ASP A 78 18.83 12.84 35.66
N ILE A 79 18.49 12.74 34.37
CA ILE A 79 17.23 12.16 33.90
C ILE A 79 17.39 10.68 33.50
N SER A 80 18.62 10.24 33.16
CA SER A 80 18.92 8.92 32.59
C SER A 80 18.46 7.72 33.45
N GLY A 81 18.37 7.90 34.78
CA GLY A 81 17.92 6.86 35.71
C GLY A 81 16.44 6.94 36.10
N SER A 82 15.70 7.94 35.60
CA SER A 82 14.30 8.16 36.00
C SER A 82 13.37 7.17 35.31
N THR A 83 12.59 6.42 36.09
CA THR A 83 11.63 5.45 35.54
C THR A 83 10.27 6.06 35.21
N ASN A 84 9.96 7.25 35.73
CA ASN A 84 8.66 7.92 35.56
C ASN A 84 8.84 9.43 35.49
N ILE A 85 8.77 10.00 34.27
CA ILE A 85 8.70 11.45 34.04
C ILE A 85 7.29 11.75 33.53
N THR A 86 6.49 12.42 34.34
CA THR A 86 5.13 12.82 33.97
C THR A 86 5.13 14.32 33.68
N THR A 87 5.09 14.71 32.41
CA THR A 87 4.95 16.12 32.01
C THR A 87 3.48 16.44 31.78
N THR A 88 2.94 17.44 32.48
CA THR A 88 1.63 18.02 32.16
C THR A 88 1.84 19.27 31.31
N GLY A 89 1.91 19.11 29.99
CA GLY A 89 2.10 20.24 29.07
C GLY A 89 2.41 19.79 27.64
N TYR A 90 1.86 20.51 26.65
CA TYR A 90 2.13 20.30 25.23
C TYR A 90 3.55 20.77 24.90
N GLY A 91 4.50 19.85 24.74
CA GLY A 91 5.80 20.17 24.16
C GLY A 91 6.95 19.48 24.85
N LEU A 92 7.17 18.21 24.53
CA LEU A 92 8.42 17.55 24.85
C LEU A 92 8.79 16.52 23.77
N PHE A 93 9.23 16.96 22.60
CA PHE A 93 9.95 16.08 21.65
C PHE A 93 11.01 16.87 20.87
N GLY A 94 11.96 17.48 21.58
CA GLY A 94 13.23 17.88 21.00
C GLY A 94 14.21 16.70 21.07
N SER A 95 14.64 16.19 19.91
CA SER A 95 15.71 15.20 19.69
C SER A 95 16.30 14.52 20.95
N LEU A 96 15.58 13.56 21.52
CA LEU A 96 16.12 12.66 22.55
C LEU A 96 16.68 11.42 21.85
N GLY A 97 17.90 11.02 22.22
CA GLY A 97 18.62 9.89 21.65
C GLY A 97 17.89 8.54 21.74
N SER A 98 18.58 7.49 21.27
CA SER A 98 18.09 6.17 20.85
C SER A 98 17.32 5.29 21.87
N TYR A 99 16.84 5.81 23.00
CA TYR A 99 16.36 5.00 24.13
C TYR A 99 14.99 5.36 24.68
N PHE A 100 14.10 5.99 23.90
CA PHE A 100 12.68 6.07 24.29
C PHE A 100 11.89 4.86 23.77
N ASN A 101 11.96 3.76 24.51
CA ASN A 101 11.04 2.63 24.32
C ASN A 101 9.69 2.95 24.97
N ARG A 102 8.66 3.11 24.13
CA ARG A 102 7.22 3.00 24.46
C ARG A 102 6.60 4.17 25.22
N VAL A 103 6.12 5.19 24.48
CA VAL A 103 5.07 6.09 24.94
C VAL A 103 3.76 5.28 25.09
N ILE A 104 3.50 4.86 26.32
CA ILE A 104 2.20 4.73 27.00
C ILE A 104 1.06 4.18 26.12
N SER A 105 0.86 2.86 26.16
CA SER A 105 -0.30 2.14 25.62
C SER A 105 -1.65 2.46 26.30
N ALA A 106 -1.74 3.58 27.04
CA ALA A 106 -2.90 4.00 27.80
C ALA A 106 -3.38 5.43 27.49
N PHE A 107 -2.68 6.22 26.65
CA PHE A 107 -3.01 7.65 26.48
C PHE A 107 -3.01 8.18 25.04
N VAL A 108 -2.79 7.34 24.04
CA VAL A 108 -2.89 7.74 22.62
C VAL A 108 -3.84 6.76 21.94
N GLN A 109 -5.15 7.06 21.94
CA GLN A 109 -6.09 6.36 21.06
C GLN A 109 -5.89 6.84 19.62
N ASP A 110 -5.58 8.12 19.45
CA ASP A 110 -5.29 8.77 18.16
C ASP A 110 -3.97 9.55 18.25
N LEU A 111 -3.08 9.35 17.28
CA LEU A 111 -1.88 10.16 17.07
C LEU A 111 -2.21 11.25 16.05
N ASP A 112 -2.40 12.50 16.49
CA ASP A 112 -2.54 13.66 15.61
C ASP A 112 -1.20 14.39 15.45
N VAL A 113 -0.74 14.54 14.21
CA VAL A 113 0.52 15.21 13.86
C VAL A 113 0.19 16.31 12.88
N SER A 114 0.27 17.57 13.30
CA SER A 114 0.05 18.74 12.42
C SER A 114 1.15 18.95 11.37
N GLY A 115 2.20 18.11 11.36
CA GLY A 115 3.36 18.17 10.47
C GLY A 115 3.66 16.84 9.77
N LYS A 116 4.95 16.56 9.51
CA LYS A 116 5.40 15.32 8.84
C LYS A 116 5.89 14.29 9.84
N ILE A 117 5.52 13.03 9.63
CA ILE A 117 6.20 11.88 10.26
C ILE A 117 7.39 11.48 9.38
N VAL A 118 8.61 11.57 9.91
CA VAL A 118 9.85 11.18 9.22
C VAL A 118 10.37 9.88 9.82
N LEU A 119 10.56 8.87 8.97
CA LEU A 119 11.25 7.64 9.30
C LEU A 119 12.65 7.69 8.67
N SER A 120 13.68 7.95 9.49
CA SER A 120 15.02 8.34 9.01
C SER A 120 16.01 7.19 8.88
N SER A 121 15.67 5.98 9.32
CA SER A 121 16.54 4.80 9.18
C SER A 121 16.19 3.98 7.93
N GLU A 122 17.19 3.27 7.39
CA GLU A 122 16.94 2.16 6.47
C GLU A 122 16.05 1.10 7.16
N ASN A 123 15.26 0.38 6.37
CA ASN A 123 14.33 -0.65 6.88
C ASN A 123 13.29 -0.13 7.87
N SER A 124 12.92 1.14 7.77
CA SER A 124 11.90 1.72 8.62
C SER A 124 10.48 1.40 8.13
N SER A 125 9.53 1.34 9.07
CA SER A 125 8.13 1.05 8.76
C SER A 125 7.16 1.73 9.70
N LEU A 126 6.03 2.17 9.16
CA LEU A 126 4.81 2.47 9.91
C LEU A 126 4.03 1.16 10.04
N MET A 127 3.87 0.65 11.26
CA MET A 127 3.13 -0.58 11.54
C MET A 127 1.66 -0.27 11.88
N PHE A 128 0.75 -1.04 11.28
CA PHE A 128 -0.67 -1.04 11.60
C PHE A 128 -0.99 -2.31 12.40
N ALA A 129 -1.24 -2.15 13.70
CA ALA A 129 -1.52 -3.24 14.65
C ALA A 129 -0.41 -4.32 14.73
N SER A 130 -0.71 -5.43 15.41
CA SER A 130 0.22 -6.57 15.62
C SER A 130 0.30 -7.54 14.44
N SER A 131 -0.46 -7.32 13.36
CA SER A 131 -0.68 -8.29 12.27
C SER A 131 0.34 -8.19 11.12
N ASN A 132 1.50 -7.56 11.34
CA ASN A 132 2.52 -7.30 10.31
C ASN A 132 1.97 -6.53 9.09
N ALA A 133 0.86 -5.82 9.25
CA ALA A 133 0.39 -4.85 8.27
C ALA A 133 1.26 -3.59 8.39
N LYS A 134 1.87 -3.14 7.30
CA LYS A 134 2.79 -1.98 7.34
C LYS A 134 2.95 -1.27 6.01
N ILE A 135 3.27 0.02 6.08
CA ILE A 135 3.95 0.78 5.01
C ILE A 135 5.42 0.84 5.39
N ALA A 136 6.32 0.40 4.51
CA ALA A 136 7.74 0.34 4.82
C ALA A 136 8.64 0.74 3.65
N SER A 137 9.89 1.06 3.97
CA SER A 137 10.96 1.25 2.99
C SER A 137 12.09 0.27 3.29
N PRO A 138 12.06 -0.95 2.71
CA PRO A 138 13.03 -2.01 2.99
C PRO A 138 14.40 -1.77 2.33
N SER A 139 14.50 -0.78 1.45
CA SER A 139 15.75 -0.35 0.82
C SER A 139 15.56 1.08 0.32
N VAL A 140 16.66 1.72 -0.08
CA VAL A 140 16.67 3.10 -0.60
C VAL A 140 15.57 3.29 -1.65
N ASN A 141 14.75 4.33 -1.46
CA ASN A 141 13.70 4.81 -2.36
C ASN A 141 12.55 3.87 -2.70
N ASN A 142 12.47 2.69 -2.08
CA ASN A 142 11.35 1.77 -2.27
C ASN A 142 10.24 2.05 -1.26
N ILE A 143 8.98 1.91 -1.67
CA ILE A 143 7.82 1.91 -0.78
C ILE A 143 7.11 0.57 -0.93
N ILE A 144 6.85 -0.12 0.17
CA ILE A 144 6.09 -1.38 0.16
C ILE A 144 4.85 -1.28 1.05
N LEU A 145 3.79 -1.96 0.62
CA LEU A 145 2.63 -2.32 1.43
C LEU A 145 2.72 -3.82 1.73
N SER A 146 2.70 -4.18 3.00
CA SER A 146 2.72 -5.58 3.43
C SER A 146 1.52 -5.91 4.30
N THR A 147 1.03 -7.14 4.20
CA THR A 147 0.03 -7.73 5.10
C THR A 147 0.44 -9.14 5.47
N SER A 148 0.22 -9.54 6.72
CA SER A 148 0.65 -10.86 7.23
C SER A 148 2.15 -11.13 7.01
N GLY A 149 2.98 -10.08 7.01
CA GLY A 149 4.42 -10.17 6.78
C GLY A 149 4.83 -10.39 5.33
N VAL A 150 3.87 -10.39 4.39
CA VAL A 150 4.12 -10.59 2.95
C VAL A 150 3.94 -9.27 2.22
N GLU A 151 4.90 -8.95 1.36
CA GLU A 151 4.81 -7.82 0.44
C GLU A 151 3.69 -8.04 -0.58
N ARG A 152 2.73 -7.10 -0.63
CA ARG A 152 1.58 -7.15 -1.54
C ARG A 152 1.77 -6.18 -2.70
N VAL A 153 2.24 -4.97 -2.39
CA VAL A 153 2.48 -3.90 -3.35
C VAL A 153 3.85 -3.30 -3.10
N ARG A 154 4.56 -2.97 -4.18
CA ARG A 154 5.81 -2.23 -4.14
C ARG A 154 5.80 -1.12 -5.17
N VAL A 155 6.23 0.07 -4.77
CA VAL A 155 6.77 1.09 -5.68
C VAL A 155 8.29 0.95 -5.62
N SER A 156 8.88 0.61 -6.75
CA SER A 156 10.33 0.51 -6.92
C SER A 156 10.98 1.90 -7.00
N ASP A 157 12.29 1.95 -6.84
CA ASP A 157 13.13 3.12 -7.00
C ASP A 157 13.10 3.70 -8.42
N SER A 158 12.78 2.87 -9.42
CA SER A 158 12.52 3.30 -10.79
C SER A 158 11.09 3.82 -11.03
N GLY A 159 10.24 3.86 -10.00
CA GLY A 159 8.85 4.32 -10.07
C GLY A 159 7.85 3.27 -10.57
N ASN A 160 8.28 2.03 -10.85
CA ASN A 160 7.39 0.95 -11.26
C ASN A 160 6.61 0.39 -10.06
N VAL A 161 5.33 0.08 -10.28
CA VAL A 161 4.42 -0.52 -9.29
C VAL A 161 4.33 -2.03 -9.54
N GLY A 162 4.76 -2.82 -8.56
CA GLY A 162 4.59 -4.27 -8.52
C GLY A 162 3.44 -4.68 -7.60
N ILE A 163 2.59 -5.61 -8.05
CA ILE A 163 1.60 -6.29 -7.21
C ILE A 163 1.93 -7.78 -7.21
N GLY A 164 2.22 -8.36 -6.04
CA GLY A 164 2.67 -9.76 -5.92
C GLY A 164 4.07 -10.04 -6.47
N THR A 165 4.87 -9.00 -6.77
CA THR A 165 6.25 -9.12 -7.24
C THR A 165 7.14 -8.06 -6.60
N PHE A 166 8.36 -8.47 -6.23
CA PHE A 166 9.39 -7.56 -5.70
C PHE A 166 10.26 -6.90 -6.79
N ALA A 167 10.13 -7.35 -8.04
CA ALA A 167 10.91 -6.87 -9.18
C ALA A 167 9.98 -6.49 -10.36
N PRO A 168 9.25 -5.37 -10.26
CA PRO A 168 8.41 -4.89 -11.35
C PRO A 168 9.26 -4.43 -12.55
N ALA A 169 9.07 -5.08 -13.71
CA ALA A 169 9.82 -4.78 -14.94
C ALA A 169 9.13 -3.73 -15.83
N THR A 170 7.85 -3.45 -15.55
CA THR A 170 7.00 -2.48 -16.25
C THR A 170 6.37 -1.54 -15.24
N LEU A 171 5.86 -0.38 -15.71
CA LEU A 171 5.25 0.64 -14.84
C LEU A 171 4.19 0.07 -13.90
N LEU A 172 3.41 -0.90 -14.38
CA LEU A 172 2.56 -1.76 -13.57
C LEU A 172 2.88 -3.21 -13.90
N HIS A 173 3.24 -4.01 -12.90
CA HIS A 173 3.52 -5.44 -13.02
C HIS A 173 2.73 -6.20 -11.93
N ALA A 174 1.61 -6.81 -12.32
CA ALA A 174 0.87 -7.73 -11.46
C ALA A 174 1.31 -9.17 -11.73
N LYS A 175 1.64 -9.91 -10.68
CA LYS A 175 2.07 -11.31 -10.75
C LYS A 175 1.35 -12.14 -9.70
N SER A 176 0.78 -13.25 -10.12
CA SER A 176 0.31 -14.32 -9.23
C SER A 176 1.33 -15.46 -9.22
N SER A 177 1.50 -16.11 -8.07
CA SER A 177 2.23 -17.39 -7.96
C SER A 177 1.31 -18.60 -8.14
N LEU A 178 -0.01 -18.36 -8.20
CA LEU A 178 -1.03 -19.35 -8.45
C LEU A 178 -1.52 -19.20 -9.88
N ASP A 179 -1.85 -20.33 -10.49
CA ASP A 179 -2.53 -20.36 -11.78
C ASP A 179 -3.96 -19.79 -11.63
N GLY A 180 -4.39 -18.98 -12.60
CA GLY A 180 -5.69 -18.32 -12.61
C GLY A 180 -5.66 -16.80 -12.79
N GLU A 181 -6.75 -16.17 -12.36
CA GLU A 181 -7.07 -14.76 -12.65
C GLU A 181 -6.09 -13.79 -11.97
N VAL A 182 -5.52 -12.86 -12.76
CA VAL A 182 -4.56 -11.85 -12.27
C VAL A 182 -5.21 -10.48 -12.12
N LEU A 183 -6.23 -10.18 -12.91
CA LEU A 183 -6.95 -8.91 -12.89
C LEU A 183 -8.45 -9.13 -13.03
N THR A 184 -9.22 -8.57 -12.09
CA THR A 184 -10.68 -8.44 -12.19
C THR A 184 -11.03 -6.96 -12.40
N VAL A 185 -11.82 -6.69 -13.42
CA VAL A 185 -12.40 -5.38 -13.71
C VAL A 185 -13.91 -5.51 -13.55
N GLN A 186 -14.50 -4.69 -12.69
CA GLN A 186 -15.92 -4.75 -12.36
C GLN A 186 -16.55 -3.37 -12.40
N ASP A 187 -17.77 -3.30 -12.90
CA ASP A 187 -18.67 -2.15 -12.83
C ASP A 187 -20.08 -2.63 -12.45
N VAL A 188 -21.04 -1.71 -12.38
CA VAL A 188 -22.46 -1.97 -12.12
C VAL A 188 -23.09 -2.95 -13.12
N ASP A 189 -22.51 -3.06 -14.32
CA ASP A 189 -23.01 -3.91 -15.41
C ASP A 189 -22.41 -5.33 -15.40
N GLY A 190 -21.41 -5.62 -14.54
CA GLY A 190 -20.81 -6.95 -14.42
C GLY A 190 -19.29 -6.93 -14.19
N ASP A 191 -18.69 -8.12 -14.12
CA ASP A 191 -17.25 -8.32 -13.98
C ASP A 191 -16.63 -9.08 -15.16
N CYS A 192 -15.40 -8.69 -15.49
CA CYS A 192 -14.53 -9.34 -16.46
C CYS A 192 -13.18 -9.65 -15.82
N ARG A 193 -12.59 -10.78 -16.17
CA ARG A 193 -11.37 -11.30 -15.57
C ARG A 193 -10.36 -11.69 -16.62
N TYR A 194 -9.11 -11.32 -16.36
CA TYR A 194 -7.97 -11.57 -17.24
C TYR A 194 -7.07 -12.63 -16.60
N SER A 195 -6.96 -13.78 -17.27
CA SER A 195 -6.05 -14.88 -16.91
C SER A 195 -5.02 -15.03 -18.02
N PRO A 196 -3.74 -14.69 -17.80
CA PRO A 196 -2.69 -14.98 -18.76
C PRO A 196 -2.39 -16.49 -18.78
N GLU A 197 -2.40 -17.09 -19.96
CA GLU A 197 -2.15 -18.52 -20.19
C GLU A 197 -0.91 -18.71 -21.08
N LEU A 198 -0.42 -19.94 -21.20
CA LEU A 198 0.61 -20.23 -22.21
C LEU A 198 0.04 -20.03 -23.62
N GLY A 199 0.58 -19.05 -24.34
CA GLY A 199 0.20 -18.77 -25.73
C GLY A 199 -1.02 -17.85 -25.90
N GLY A 200 -1.57 -17.30 -24.82
CA GLY A 200 -2.70 -16.37 -24.94
C GLY A 200 -3.10 -15.70 -23.62
N VAL A 201 -4.10 -14.84 -23.70
CA VAL A 201 -4.78 -14.28 -22.53
C VAL A 201 -6.24 -14.71 -22.61
N SER A 202 -6.70 -15.41 -21.58
CA SER A 202 -8.10 -15.74 -21.40
C SER A 202 -8.82 -14.54 -20.78
N LEU A 203 -9.79 -13.99 -21.52
CA LEU A 203 -10.71 -12.98 -21.03
C LEU A 203 -12.07 -13.64 -20.82
N SER A 204 -12.51 -13.73 -19.56
CA SER A 204 -13.83 -14.22 -19.19
C SER A 204 -14.65 -13.07 -18.64
N CYS A 205 -15.90 -12.91 -19.09
CA CYS A 205 -16.82 -11.91 -18.58
C CYS A 205 -18.12 -12.58 -18.17
N LEU A 206 -18.81 -11.99 -17.19
CA LEU A 206 -20.14 -12.41 -16.80
C LEU A 206 -21.11 -12.33 -18.00
N ALA A 207 -21.77 -13.44 -18.29
CA ALA A 207 -22.75 -13.56 -19.37
C ALA A 207 -23.91 -14.46 -18.94
N ASP A 208 -24.59 -14.05 -17.87
CA ASP A 208 -25.73 -14.79 -17.33
C ASP A 208 -27.02 -14.44 -18.09
N LYS A 209 -27.71 -15.47 -18.59
CA LYS A 209 -28.96 -15.33 -19.34
C LYS A 209 -30.07 -14.69 -18.49
N ASP A 210 -30.06 -14.90 -17.18
CA ASP A 210 -31.05 -14.33 -16.27
C ASP A 210 -30.88 -12.81 -16.10
N LEU A 211 -29.70 -12.28 -16.47
CA LEU A 211 -29.40 -10.85 -16.54
C LEU A 211 -29.67 -10.25 -17.94
N MET A 212 -30.24 -11.03 -18.85
CA MET A 212 -30.49 -10.63 -20.24
C MET A 212 -31.98 -10.67 -20.59
N HIS A 213 -32.38 -9.85 -21.56
CA HIS A 213 -33.73 -9.83 -22.10
C HIS A 213 -33.69 -9.63 -23.63
N ASN A 214 -34.80 -9.93 -24.33
CA ASN A 214 -34.92 -9.79 -25.79
C ASN A 214 -33.83 -10.50 -26.61
N ILE A 215 -33.44 -11.70 -26.19
CA ILE A 215 -32.40 -12.50 -26.88
C ILE A 215 -32.95 -12.99 -28.22
N SER A 216 -32.29 -12.60 -29.31
CA SER A 216 -32.61 -13.01 -30.69
C SER A 216 -31.32 -13.32 -31.46
N TYR A 217 -31.45 -13.88 -32.67
CA TYR A 217 -30.30 -14.17 -33.52
C TYR A 217 -29.58 -12.88 -33.94
N SER A 218 -28.26 -12.96 -34.08
CA SER A 218 -27.44 -11.84 -34.54
C SER A 218 -27.90 -11.40 -35.95
N PRO A 219 -28.02 -10.09 -36.21
CA PRO A 219 -28.11 -9.59 -37.58
C PRO A 219 -26.82 -9.89 -38.36
N LYS A 220 -26.86 -9.72 -39.68
CA LYS A 220 -25.67 -9.82 -40.55
C LYS A 220 -24.66 -8.74 -40.14
N MET A 221 -23.52 -9.18 -39.62
CA MET A 221 -22.48 -8.30 -39.10
C MET A 221 -21.39 -7.99 -40.13
N SER A 222 -21.30 -8.76 -41.21
CA SER A 222 -20.23 -8.58 -42.22
C SER A 222 -20.28 -7.20 -42.86
N GLU A 223 -21.46 -6.75 -43.30
CA GLU A 223 -21.65 -5.44 -43.93
C GLU A 223 -21.30 -4.30 -42.95
N TYR A 224 -21.81 -4.37 -41.72
CA TYR A 224 -21.49 -3.39 -40.69
C TYR A 224 -19.98 -3.29 -40.41
N LEU A 225 -19.29 -4.43 -40.23
CA LEU A 225 -17.87 -4.43 -39.89
C LEU A 225 -16.99 -3.98 -41.07
N THR A 226 -17.34 -4.37 -42.30
CA THR A 226 -16.61 -3.96 -43.51
C THR A 226 -16.81 -2.49 -43.87
N GLY A 227 -17.92 -1.89 -43.43
CA GLY A 227 -18.20 -0.47 -43.61
C GLY A 227 -17.42 0.46 -42.68
N ILE A 228 -16.73 -0.05 -41.66
CA ILE A 228 -15.97 0.77 -40.72
C ILE A 228 -14.78 1.43 -41.46
N PRO A 229 -14.63 2.76 -41.43
CA PRO A 229 -13.59 3.46 -42.18
C PRO A 229 -12.20 3.30 -41.53
N VAL A 230 -11.48 2.25 -41.93
CA VAL A 230 -10.08 2.02 -41.51
C VAL A 230 -9.12 2.76 -42.44
N SER A 231 -8.31 3.64 -41.86
CA SER A 231 -7.34 4.48 -42.58
C SER A 231 -5.92 4.31 -42.04
N GLN A 232 -4.94 4.56 -42.90
CA GLN A 232 -3.54 4.71 -42.49
C GLN A 232 -3.26 6.17 -42.13
N TYR A 233 -2.57 6.42 -41.03
CA TYR A 233 -2.19 7.75 -40.57
C TYR A 233 -0.79 7.77 -39.93
N VAL A 234 -0.23 8.97 -39.72
CA VAL A 234 1.08 9.17 -39.07
C VAL A 234 0.87 9.88 -37.74
N SER A 235 1.42 9.33 -36.66
CA SER A 235 1.35 9.94 -35.34
C SER A 235 2.23 11.18 -35.24
N ASN A 236 1.67 12.35 -34.92
CA ASN A 236 2.44 13.57 -34.67
C ASN A 236 3.35 13.49 -33.43
N LEU A 237 3.06 12.55 -32.50
CA LEU A 237 3.83 12.38 -31.26
C LEU A 237 5.05 11.47 -31.46
N THR A 238 4.94 10.46 -32.34
CA THR A 238 5.97 9.41 -32.47
C THR A 238 6.56 9.31 -33.88
N GLY A 239 5.94 9.95 -34.88
CA GLY A 239 6.30 9.84 -36.30
C GLY A 239 5.97 8.48 -36.94
N LYS A 240 5.35 7.55 -36.19
CA LYS A 240 5.06 6.20 -36.68
C LYS A 240 3.82 6.18 -37.58
N VAL A 241 3.92 5.41 -38.67
CA VAL A 241 2.78 5.04 -39.52
C VAL A 241 1.96 3.99 -38.78
N LEU A 242 0.66 4.22 -38.69
CA LEU A 242 -0.31 3.38 -38.00
C LEU A 242 -1.53 3.15 -38.90
N ILE A 243 -2.25 2.07 -38.64
CA ILE A 243 -3.54 1.78 -39.27
C ILE A 243 -4.58 1.75 -38.17
N GLY A 244 -5.71 2.42 -38.38
CA GLY A 244 -6.80 2.44 -37.42
C GLY A 244 -7.92 3.36 -37.88
N VAL A 245 -8.74 3.79 -36.93
CA VAL A 245 -9.91 4.63 -37.18
C VAL A 245 -9.77 5.94 -36.41
N ALA A 246 -10.23 7.05 -36.98
CA ALA A 246 -10.38 8.30 -36.24
C ALA A 246 -11.76 8.31 -35.59
N ALA A 247 -11.83 8.64 -34.29
CA ALA A 247 -13.09 8.65 -33.56
C ALA A 247 -14.13 9.58 -34.20
N GLN A 248 -13.68 10.70 -34.79
CA GLN A 248 -14.51 11.70 -35.45
C GLN A 248 -15.24 11.16 -36.69
N ASP A 249 -14.63 10.23 -37.42
CA ASP A 249 -15.24 9.62 -38.62
C ASP A 249 -16.36 8.66 -38.24
N LEU A 250 -16.33 8.13 -37.02
CA LEU A 250 -17.31 7.16 -36.50
C LEU A 250 -18.54 7.83 -35.89
N VAL A 251 -18.48 9.10 -35.49
CA VAL A 251 -19.52 9.78 -34.68
C VAL A 251 -20.91 9.71 -35.33
N LYS A 252 -20.99 9.73 -36.66
CA LYS A 252 -22.27 9.82 -37.38
C LYS A 252 -22.96 8.46 -37.56
N GLU A 253 -22.21 7.44 -37.97
CA GLU A 253 -22.76 6.13 -38.38
C GLU A 253 -22.45 5.00 -37.40
N TYR A 254 -21.42 5.16 -36.56
CA TYR A 254 -20.89 4.15 -35.63
C TYR A 254 -20.73 4.73 -34.22
N SER A 255 -21.69 5.54 -33.79
CA SER A 255 -21.63 6.31 -32.53
C SER A 255 -21.41 5.45 -31.27
N GLU A 256 -21.86 4.20 -31.27
CA GLU A 256 -21.70 3.19 -30.23
C GLU A 256 -20.25 2.70 -30.04
N LEU A 257 -19.42 2.89 -31.06
CA LEU A 257 -17.98 2.66 -31.03
C LEU A 257 -17.21 3.89 -30.54
N VAL A 258 -17.88 5.00 -30.20
CA VAL A 258 -17.24 6.23 -29.73
C VAL A 258 -17.67 6.51 -28.29
N ARG A 259 -16.70 6.84 -27.44
CA ARG A 259 -16.93 7.32 -26.09
C ARG A 259 -16.27 8.68 -25.89
N SER A 260 -17.05 9.66 -25.47
CA SER A 260 -16.55 10.99 -25.12
C SER A 260 -16.22 11.04 -23.62
N PHE A 261 -15.02 11.48 -23.27
CA PHE A 261 -14.62 11.70 -21.89
C PHE A 261 -13.67 12.90 -21.80
N GLU A 262 -13.98 13.86 -20.92
CA GLU A 262 -13.20 15.10 -20.70
C GLU A 262 -12.86 15.86 -22.01
N GLY A 263 -13.82 15.96 -22.93
CA GLY A 263 -13.65 16.66 -24.21
C GLY A 263 -12.77 15.94 -25.23
N LYS A 264 -12.43 14.67 -24.98
CA LYS A 264 -11.73 13.78 -25.93
C LYS A 264 -12.64 12.63 -26.35
N GLU A 265 -12.51 12.25 -27.61
CA GLU A 265 -13.21 11.09 -28.17
C GLU A 265 -12.28 9.87 -28.16
N TYR A 266 -12.81 8.74 -27.71
CA TYR A 266 -12.13 7.46 -27.62
C TYR A 266 -12.87 6.43 -28.46
N VAL A 267 -12.12 5.61 -29.19
CA VAL A 267 -12.67 4.52 -29.98
C VAL A 267 -12.75 3.26 -29.14
N ARG A 268 -13.93 2.66 -29.06
CA ARG A 268 -14.17 1.31 -28.55
C ARG A 268 -14.04 0.32 -29.70
N LEU A 269 -13.33 -0.78 -29.45
CA LEU A 269 -13.27 -1.87 -30.41
C LEU A 269 -14.63 -2.56 -30.56
N PRO A 270 -15.00 -3.01 -31.77
CA PRO A 270 -16.13 -3.90 -31.94
C PRO A 270 -16.00 -5.13 -31.02
N ASN A 271 -17.13 -5.59 -30.50
CA ASN A 271 -17.15 -6.80 -29.68
C ASN A 271 -16.67 -8.00 -30.51
N VAL A 272 -15.81 -8.84 -29.94
CA VAL A 272 -15.30 -10.07 -30.59
C VAL A 272 -16.43 -10.98 -31.07
N TRP A 273 -17.59 -10.98 -30.40
CA TRP A 273 -18.77 -11.74 -30.83
C TRP A 273 -19.35 -11.25 -32.16
N MET A 274 -19.18 -9.96 -32.51
CA MET A 274 -19.56 -9.43 -33.84
C MET A 274 -18.66 -10.00 -34.93
N LEU A 275 -17.36 -10.13 -34.65
CA LEU A 275 -16.41 -10.76 -35.57
C LEU A 275 -16.76 -12.22 -35.79
N ILE A 276 -17.07 -12.96 -34.71
CA ILE A 276 -17.51 -14.36 -34.79
C ILE A 276 -18.80 -14.48 -35.60
N ALA A 277 -19.78 -13.58 -35.40
CA ALA A 277 -21.01 -13.58 -36.18
C ALA A 277 -20.76 -13.33 -37.68
N ALA A 278 -19.89 -12.38 -38.03
CA ALA A 278 -19.52 -12.13 -39.42
C ALA A 278 -18.74 -13.30 -40.03
N LEU A 279 -17.85 -13.95 -39.27
CA LEU A 279 -17.13 -15.14 -39.72
C LEU A 279 -18.09 -16.30 -40.03
N LYS A 280 -19.09 -16.53 -39.18
CA LYS A 280 -20.15 -17.51 -39.46
C LYS A 280 -20.90 -17.18 -40.74
N GLU A 281 -21.27 -15.91 -40.94
CA GLU A 281 -21.92 -15.49 -42.19
C GLU A 281 -21.03 -15.73 -43.41
N GLN A 282 -19.73 -15.48 -43.33
CA GLN A 282 -18.82 -15.76 -44.44
C GLN A 282 -18.68 -17.27 -44.69
N GLN A 283 -18.65 -18.10 -43.64
CA GLN A 283 -18.62 -19.55 -43.79
C GLN A 283 -19.89 -20.07 -44.48
N ASP A 284 -21.07 -19.59 -44.06
CA ASP A 284 -22.34 -19.97 -44.69
C ASP A 284 -22.34 -19.66 -46.20
N ARG A 285 -21.77 -18.52 -46.61
CA ARG A 285 -21.63 -18.16 -48.03
C ARG A 285 -20.62 -19.02 -48.78
N ILE A 286 -19.53 -19.43 -48.13
CA ILE A 286 -18.54 -20.34 -48.74
C ILE A 286 -19.20 -21.69 -48.99
N ASP A 287 -19.93 -22.22 -48.01
CA ASP A 287 -20.63 -23.50 -48.12
C ASP A 287 -21.70 -23.45 -49.24
N GLU A 288 -22.43 -22.34 -49.38
CA GLU A 288 -23.38 -22.12 -50.49
C GLU A 288 -22.68 -22.09 -51.85
N LEU A 289 -21.57 -21.33 -51.97
CA LEU A 289 -20.81 -21.25 -53.22
C LEU A 289 -20.15 -22.58 -53.61
N GLU A 290 -19.71 -23.38 -52.65
CA GLU A 290 -19.17 -24.72 -52.89
C GLU A 290 -20.26 -25.67 -53.41
N SER A 291 -21.47 -25.61 -52.84
CA SER A 291 -22.62 -26.38 -53.33
C SER A 291 -23.01 -25.98 -54.75
N ASP A 292 -23.09 -24.67 -55.04
CA ASP A 292 -23.41 -24.18 -56.38
C ASP A 292 -22.34 -24.59 -57.41
N LEU A 293 -21.08 -24.66 -56.99
CA LEU A 293 -19.98 -25.10 -57.85
C LEU A 293 -20.09 -26.60 -58.17
N GLU A 294 -20.44 -27.45 -57.19
CA GLU A 294 -20.65 -28.89 -57.40
C GLU A 294 -21.81 -29.14 -58.38
N ASP A 295 -22.94 -28.44 -58.20
CA ASP A 295 -24.09 -28.54 -59.11
C ASP A 295 -23.72 -28.11 -60.54
N ALA A 296 -22.92 -27.05 -60.69
CA ALA A 296 -22.46 -26.57 -61.99
C ALA A 296 -21.48 -27.56 -62.67
N GLU A 297 -20.61 -28.22 -61.90
CA GLU A 297 -19.70 -29.25 -62.43
C GLU A 297 -20.48 -30.48 -62.94
N ASP A 298 -21.49 -30.93 -62.21
CA ASP A 298 -22.37 -32.04 -62.60
C ASP A 298 -23.18 -31.73 -63.88
N GLU A 299 -23.65 -30.48 -64.01
CA GLU A 299 -24.37 -30.04 -65.20
C GLU A 299 -23.45 -30.00 -66.43
N ILE A 300 -22.22 -29.50 -66.27
CA ILE A 300 -21.19 -29.50 -67.31
C ILE A 300 -20.86 -30.94 -67.75
N ASP A 301 -20.72 -31.88 -66.82
CA ASP A 301 -20.43 -33.27 -67.14
C ASP A 301 -21.58 -33.98 -67.84
N THR A 302 -22.82 -33.63 -67.50
CA THR A 302 -24.02 -34.08 -68.21
C THR A 302 -24.03 -33.57 -69.65
N ILE A 303 -23.78 -32.28 -69.86
CA ILE A 303 -23.70 -31.67 -71.21
C ILE A 303 -22.58 -32.30 -72.04
N LYS A 304 -21.40 -32.56 -71.45
CA LYS A 304 -20.30 -33.24 -72.15
C LYS A 304 -20.73 -34.63 -72.65
N LYS A 305 -21.42 -35.42 -71.81
CA LYS A 305 -21.94 -36.75 -72.20
C LYS A 305 -22.91 -36.64 -73.37
N GLU A 306 -23.87 -35.72 -73.31
CA GLU A 306 -24.83 -35.49 -74.40
C GLU A 306 -24.15 -35.06 -75.71
N LEU A 307 -23.15 -34.19 -75.64
CA LEU A 307 -22.35 -33.75 -76.79
C LEU A 307 -21.56 -34.91 -77.41
N CYS A 308 -20.94 -35.78 -76.59
CA CYS A 308 -20.24 -36.96 -77.08
C CYS A 308 -21.22 -37.93 -77.79
N ASP A 309 -22.44 -38.13 -77.24
CA ASP A 309 -23.43 -39.03 -77.82
C ASP A 309 -24.08 -38.50 -79.11
N ASN A 310 -24.40 -37.22 -79.17
CA ASN A 310 -24.90 -36.59 -80.40
C ASN A 310 -23.85 -36.60 -81.52
N LYS A 311 -22.57 -36.46 -81.18
CA LYS A 311 -21.49 -36.52 -82.18
C LYS A 311 -21.20 -37.95 -82.66
N LYS A 312 -21.31 -38.98 -81.82
CA LYS A 312 -21.29 -40.40 -82.26
C LYS A 312 -22.34 -40.68 -83.33
N LYS A 313 -23.54 -40.10 -83.20
CA LYS A 313 -24.61 -40.19 -84.21
C LYS A 313 -24.28 -39.46 -85.53
N SER A 314 -23.37 -38.49 -85.52
CA SER A 314 -23.02 -37.65 -86.69
C SER A 314 -21.87 -38.18 -87.58
N GLY A 315 -21.16 -39.24 -87.18
CA GLY A 315 -20.18 -39.94 -88.02
C GLY A 315 -18.84 -39.22 -88.31
N LYS A 316 -18.53 -38.08 -87.68
CA LYS A 316 -17.26 -37.34 -87.91
C LYS A 316 -16.14 -37.82 -86.97
N LYS A 317 -15.18 -38.59 -87.50
CA LYS A 317 -13.93 -39.00 -86.81
C LYS A 317 -12.83 -37.93 -86.95
N LYS A 318 -12.50 -37.22 -85.88
CA LYS A 318 -11.17 -36.65 -85.60
C LYS A 318 -10.93 -36.65 -84.08
N ASP A 319 -9.67 -36.67 -83.67
CA ASP A 319 -9.18 -36.74 -82.28
C ASP A 319 -9.91 -35.80 -81.31
N TYR A 320 -10.39 -36.33 -80.18
CA TYR A 320 -10.78 -35.51 -79.04
C TYR A 320 -10.41 -36.26 -77.77
N SER A 321 -9.48 -35.74 -76.97
CA SER A 321 -9.00 -36.39 -75.74
C SER A 321 -9.92 -36.21 -74.52
N TRP A 322 -11.12 -35.63 -74.72
CA TRP A 322 -12.12 -35.32 -73.69
C TRP A 322 -13.44 -36.10 -73.86
N CYS A 323 -13.59 -36.80 -75.00
CA CYS A 323 -14.44 -37.98 -75.11
C CYS A 323 -13.48 -39.20 -75.20
#